data_AF-A0A968ZE09-F1
#
_entry.id   AF-A0A968ZE09-F1
#
_cell.length_a   1.000
_cell.length_b   1.000
_cell.length_c   1.000
_cell.angle_alpha   90.00
_cell.angle_beta   90.00
_cell.angle_gamma   90.00
#
_symmetry.space_group_name_H-M   'P 1'
#
loop_
_entity.id
_entity.type
_entity.pdbx_description
1 polymer ?
#
loop_
_entity_poly.entity_id
_entity_poly.type
_entity_poly.pdbx_seq_one_letter_code
_entity_poly.pdbx_strand_id
1 'polypeptide(L)'
;MSTQGGMGAQGDAAARRPGELFSPRTLLAIIAIGTAAFVGMVYLEMFGIDDPDFEIGPSSYSSSALGHKALVETLRRLDVPVVVSRFRTAEKAGLGSLLVLAEPDGSEISEEMVGDLRNAPHGLLVLPKWDGRRDGAKPRWVETMNMVPEETVDAVLQAAQMNAVVKRMEGTFTLDVPKLGGRIELTDPQVIIDARGLTPVVAFKGGILIGETSLGSGTRWVLSDPDLISNHGIDQGDNAVVAVSIIEALRPAGARSFSTKRSTGWSCGRICCAPPSSCRSASSRCRPPSPSRSPSPAAGA
;
A
#
# COMPACT_ATOMS: atom_id res chain seq x y z
N MET A 1 17.01 99.98 -12.27
CA MET A 1 16.71 99.24 -13.52
C MET A 1 17.97 98.45 -13.84
N SER A 2 18.03 97.19 -13.40
CA SER A 2 17.70 95.98 -14.20
C SER A 2 18.83 95.71 -15.21
N THR A 3 19.48 94.56 -15.29
CA THR A 3 19.11 93.20 -14.84
C THR A 3 20.35 92.28 -14.87
N GLN A 4 20.38 91.33 -13.95
CA GLN A 4 21.28 90.17 -13.88
C GLN A 4 21.11 89.21 -15.08
N GLY A 5 22.17 88.42 -15.31
CA GLY A 5 22.02 86.96 -15.46
C GLY A 5 22.44 86.37 -16.81
N GLY A 6 23.36 85.39 -16.78
CA GLY A 6 23.58 84.50 -17.93
C GLY A 6 24.95 83.85 -18.00
N MET A 7 25.36 83.13 -16.96
CA MET A 7 26.51 82.23 -16.94
C MET A 7 25.99 80.80 -17.17
N GLY A 8 26.60 80.02 -18.07
CA GLY A 8 26.53 78.56 -17.98
C GLY A 8 26.31 77.79 -19.28
N ALA A 9 27.27 76.88 -19.50
CA ALA A 9 27.13 75.61 -20.21
C ALA A 9 27.12 75.64 -21.75
N GLN A 10 28.35 75.67 -22.28
CA GLN A 10 28.73 74.88 -23.46
C GLN A 10 28.05 73.50 -23.42
N GLY A 11 27.31 73.21 -24.48
CA GLY A 11 26.77 71.88 -24.72
C GLY A 11 27.87 70.94 -25.18
N ASP A 12 28.33 70.09 -24.27
CA ASP A 12 28.98 68.83 -24.65
C ASP A 12 27.89 67.80 -24.90
N ALA A 13 27.31 67.86 -26.11
CA ALA A 13 26.56 66.76 -26.68
C ALA A 13 27.55 65.63 -26.99
N ALA A 14 27.89 64.84 -25.97
CA ALA A 14 28.62 63.58 -26.14
C ALA A 14 27.81 62.69 -27.09
N ALA A 15 28.37 62.48 -28.28
CA ALA A 15 27.80 61.65 -29.33
C ALA A 15 27.49 60.24 -28.80
N ARG A 16 26.20 59.96 -28.53
CA ARG A 16 25.70 58.60 -28.34
C ARG A 16 25.85 57.85 -29.65
N ARG A 17 26.78 56.91 -29.70
CA ARG A 17 26.90 55.96 -30.82
C ARG A 17 25.64 55.09 -30.86
N PRO A 18 24.88 55.06 -31.97
CA PRO A 18 23.74 54.17 -32.11
C PRO A 18 24.30 52.76 -32.39
N GLY A 19 24.23 51.86 -31.40
CA GLY A 19 24.66 50.47 -31.55
C GLY A 19 24.87 49.67 -30.27
N GLU A 20 25.02 50.30 -29.10
CA GLU A 20 25.27 49.60 -27.83
C GLU A 20 24.02 49.64 -26.93
N LEU A 21 23.02 48.82 -27.26
CA LEU A 21 21.81 48.67 -26.44
C LEU A 21 22.07 47.92 -25.12
N PHE A 22 23.22 47.25 -24.99
CA PHE A 22 23.61 46.52 -23.77
C PHE A 22 25.12 46.61 -23.54
N SER A 23 25.52 46.90 -22.30
CA SER A 23 26.94 46.83 -21.92
C SER A 23 27.38 45.35 -21.90
N PRO A 24 28.56 45.00 -22.45
CA PRO A 24 29.08 43.63 -22.41
C PRO A 24 29.17 43.06 -21.00
N ARG A 25 29.44 43.93 -20.01
CA ARG A 25 29.49 43.58 -18.59
C ARG A 25 28.11 43.20 -18.04
N THR A 26 27.08 43.94 -18.44
CA THR A 26 25.69 43.64 -18.04
C THR A 26 25.21 42.34 -18.66
N LEU A 27 25.51 42.09 -19.93
CA LEU A 27 25.17 40.85 -20.60
C LEU A 27 25.84 39.65 -19.91
N LEU A 28 27.12 39.77 -19.58
CA LEU A 28 27.88 38.71 -18.89
C LEU A 28 27.35 38.45 -17.47
N ALA A 29 26.95 39.51 -16.74
CA ALA A 29 26.32 39.37 -15.44
C ALA A 29 24.96 38.64 -15.51
N ILE A 30 24.12 38.96 -16.50
CA ILE A 30 22.83 38.30 -16.71
C ILE A 30 23.03 36.82 -17.04
N ILE A 31 23.98 36.50 -17.93
CA ILE A 31 24.31 35.11 -18.28
C ILE A 31 24.77 34.35 -17.03
N ALA A 32 25.68 34.92 -16.25
CA ALA A 32 26.19 34.28 -15.03
C ALA A 32 25.09 34.00 -14.00
N ILE A 33 24.18 34.97 -13.78
CA ILE A 33 23.03 34.79 -12.87
C ILE A 33 22.08 33.73 -13.41
N GLY A 34 21.77 33.76 -14.71
CA GLY A 34 20.90 32.77 -15.35
C GLY A 34 21.48 31.36 -15.26
N THR A 35 22.78 31.19 -15.54
CA THR A 35 23.47 29.91 -15.39
C THR A 35 23.49 29.44 -13.93
N ALA A 36 23.76 30.33 -12.98
CA ALA A 36 23.75 29.98 -11.56
C ALA A 36 22.35 29.56 -11.08
N ALA A 37 21.30 30.28 -11.50
CA ALA A 37 19.92 29.93 -11.19
C ALA A 37 19.50 28.60 -11.84
N PHE A 38 19.91 28.35 -13.09
CA PHE A 38 19.64 27.10 -13.78
C PHE A 38 20.36 25.91 -13.13
N VAL A 39 21.64 26.06 -12.79
CA VAL A 39 22.40 25.04 -12.07
C VAL A 39 21.79 24.80 -10.67
N GLY A 40 21.36 25.87 -9.99
CA GLY A 40 20.65 25.76 -8.72
C GLY A 40 19.33 24.99 -8.84
N MET A 41 18.55 25.25 -9.88
CA MET A 41 17.31 24.51 -10.17
C MET A 41 17.60 23.02 -10.43
N VAL A 42 18.53 22.71 -11.34
CA VAL A 42 18.93 21.32 -11.64
C VAL A 42 19.48 20.62 -10.40
N TYR A 43 20.26 21.33 -9.57
CA TYR A 43 20.78 20.80 -8.31
C TYR A 43 19.65 20.50 -7.32
N LEU A 44 18.67 21.40 -7.19
CA LEU A 44 17.51 21.18 -6.32
C LEU A 44 16.57 20.08 -6.84
N GLU A 45 16.48 19.85 -8.15
CA GLU A 45 15.72 18.71 -8.68
C GLU A 45 16.51 17.39 -8.54
N MET A 46 17.82 17.40 -8.76
CA MET A 46 18.66 16.21 -8.70
C MET A 46 18.95 15.75 -7.27
N PHE A 47 19.08 16.70 -6.34
CA PHE A 47 19.43 16.48 -4.94
C PHE A 47 18.37 17.00 -3.97
N GLY A 48 17.22 17.42 -4.48
CA GLY A 48 16.04 17.65 -3.66
C GLY A 48 15.73 16.37 -2.93
N ILE A 49 15.87 16.40 -1.60
CA ILE A 49 15.55 15.25 -0.78
C ILE A 49 14.01 15.15 -0.80
N ASP A 50 13.49 14.23 -1.61
CA ASP A 50 12.16 13.67 -1.40
C ASP A 50 12.20 12.96 -0.05
N ASP A 51 11.93 13.71 1.02
CA ASP A 51 12.09 13.22 2.37
C ASP A 51 11.03 12.14 2.64
N PRO A 52 11.42 10.84 2.74
CA PRO A 52 10.48 9.73 2.84
C PRO A 52 9.67 9.77 4.13
N ASP A 53 10.10 10.54 5.14
CA ASP A 53 9.38 10.73 6.40
C ASP A 53 8.15 11.64 6.28
N PHE A 54 7.97 12.30 5.12
CA PHE A 54 6.87 13.23 4.84
C PHE A 54 5.92 12.76 3.71
N GLU A 55 6.11 11.55 3.19
CA GLU A 55 5.22 10.96 2.20
C GLU A 55 3.85 10.65 2.86
N ILE A 56 2.78 11.28 2.37
CA ILE A 56 1.39 11.06 2.80
C ILE A 56 0.65 10.45 1.62
N GLY A 57 0.21 9.22 1.79
CA GLY A 57 -0.49 8.45 0.76
C GLY A 57 -0.39 6.95 1.05
N PRO A 58 -0.92 6.10 0.16
CA PRO A 58 -0.96 4.66 0.34
C PRO A 58 0.40 3.97 0.06
N SER A 59 1.49 4.53 0.60
CA SER A 59 2.85 4.02 0.40
C SER A 59 3.34 3.18 1.58
N SER A 60 4.32 2.30 1.32
CA SER A 60 5.01 1.53 2.37
C SER A 60 5.90 2.36 3.30
N TYR A 61 6.20 3.62 2.93
CA TYR A 61 7.02 4.54 3.73
C TYR A 61 6.17 5.49 4.57
N SER A 62 4.93 5.74 4.15
CA SER A 62 3.97 6.62 4.80
C SER A 62 3.57 6.10 6.20
N SER A 63 3.75 6.96 7.19
CA SER A 63 3.21 6.76 8.55
C SER A 63 1.79 7.32 8.71
N SER A 64 1.17 7.81 7.64
CA SER A 64 -0.21 8.30 7.69
C SER A 64 -1.18 7.12 7.86
N ALA A 65 -2.42 7.42 8.20
CA ALA A 65 -3.50 6.45 8.31
C ALA A 65 -3.71 5.63 7.02
N LEU A 66 -3.35 6.19 5.86
CA LEU A 66 -3.43 5.53 4.55
C LEU A 66 -2.20 4.67 4.22
N GLY A 67 -1.08 4.85 4.92
CA GLY A 67 0.17 4.12 4.60
C GLY A 67 0.16 2.65 5.02
N HIS A 68 1.23 1.95 4.66
CA HIS A 68 1.43 0.51 4.94
C HIS A 68 2.61 0.23 5.88
N LYS A 69 3.17 1.28 6.52
CA LYS A 69 4.35 1.18 7.38
C LYS A 69 4.18 0.21 8.55
N ALA A 70 2.99 0.15 9.15
CA ALA A 70 2.69 -0.75 10.27
C ALA A 70 2.78 -2.22 9.85
N LEU A 71 2.29 -2.57 8.66
CA LEU A 71 2.43 -3.92 8.11
C LEU A 71 3.91 -4.26 7.88
N VAL A 72 4.66 -3.37 7.22
CA VAL A 72 6.09 -3.60 6.92
C VAL A 72 6.89 -3.81 8.20
N GLU A 73 6.67 -2.98 9.22
CA GLU A 73 7.35 -3.10 10.51
C GLU A 73 6.95 -4.39 11.25
N THR A 74 5.68 -4.79 11.17
CA THR A 74 5.20 -6.05 11.75
C THR A 74 5.88 -7.25 11.08
N LEU A 75 5.94 -7.27 9.76
CA LEU A 75 6.62 -8.33 9.00
C LEU A 75 8.11 -8.41 9.36
N ARG A 76 8.80 -7.27 9.48
CA ARG A 76 10.22 -7.24 9.91
C ARG A 76 10.42 -7.79 11.32
N ARG A 77 9.53 -7.46 12.26
CA ARG A 77 9.58 -7.97 13.63
C ARG A 77 9.32 -9.47 13.72
N LEU A 78 8.63 -10.03 12.73
CA LEU A 78 8.40 -11.47 12.57
C LEU A 78 9.47 -12.16 11.72
N ASP A 79 10.60 -11.47 11.45
CA ASP A 79 11.71 -11.95 10.63
C ASP A 79 11.29 -12.37 9.20
N VAL A 80 10.21 -11.79 8.69
CA VAL A 80 9.79 -11.95 7.29
C VAL A 80 10.66 -11.02 6.42
N PRO A 81 11.36 -11.54 5.40
CA PRO A 81 12.20 -10.72 4.54
C PRO A 81 11.32 -9.81 3.67
N VAL A 82 11.38 -8.50 3.94
CA VAL A 82 10.64 -7.47 3.19
C VAL A 82 11.62 -6.50 2.56
N VAL A 83 11.54 -6.38 1.24
CA VAL A 83 12.26 -5.35 0.47
C VAL A 83 11.22 -4.38 -0.06
N VAL A 84 11.34 -3.11 0.33
CA VAL A 84 10.51 -2.04 -0.20
C VAL A 84 11.31 -1.33 -1.28
N SER A 85 10.76 -1.21 -2.50
CA SER A 85 11.41 -0.53 -3.62
C SER A 85 10.41 0.40 -4.29
N ARG A 86 10.82 1.64 -4.59
CA ARG A 86 10.04 2.62 -5.36
C ARG A 86 10.24 2.47 -6.88
N PHE A 87 11.37 1.87 -7.29
CA PHE A 87 11.77 1.68 -8.69
C PHE A 87 12.43 0.30 -8.89
N ARG A 88 12.28 -0.31 -10.08
CA ARG A 88 12.89 -1.57 -10.52
C ARG A 88 12.63 -2.76 -9.57
N THR A 89 11.36 -3.07 -9.35
CA THR A 89 10.96 -4.04 -8.33
C THR A 89 11.07 -5.48 -8.86
N ALA A 90 10.88 -5.73 -10.17
CA ALA A 90 11.08 -7.07 -10.74
C ALA A 90 12.54 -7.56 -10.69
N GLU A 91 13.54 -6.68 -10.86
CA GLU A 91 14.95 -7.10 -10.83
C GLU A 91 15.40 -7.57 -9.45
N LYS A 92 14.72 -7.14 -8.38
CA LYS A 92 14.99 -7.57 -6.99
C LYS A 92 14.12 -8.74 -6.54
N ALA A 93 13.02 -9.00 -7.25
CA ALA A 93 12.10 -10.09 -6.98
C ALA A 93 12.67 -11.40 -7.54
N GLY A 94 13.52 -12.07 -6.76
CA GLY A 94 13.97 -13.43 -7.11
C GLY A 94 12.81 -14.41 -7.24
N LEU A 95 13.02 -15.56 -7.90
CA LEU A 95 12.01 -16.60 -8.16
C LEU A 95 11.27 -17.13 -6.90
N GLY A 96 11.80 -16.88 -5.71
CA GLY A 96 11.21 -17.23 -4.41
C GLY A 96 10.56 -16.08 -3.64
N SER A 97 10.23 -14.97 -4.30
CA SER A 97 9.66 -13.78 -3.66
C SER A 97 8.21 -13.51 -4.09
N LEU A 98 7.45 -12.87 -3.20
CA LEU A 98 6.13 -12.33 -3.49
C LEU A 98 6.30 -10.85 -3.83
N LEU A 99 5.93 -10.46 -5.04
CA LEU A 99 5.86 -9.05 -5.42
C LEU A 99 4.51 -8.47 -4.97
N VAL A 100 4.53 -7.44 -4.13
CA VAL A 100 3.32 -6.74 -3.68
C VAL A 100 3.28 -5.36 -4.33
N LEU A 101 2.27 -5.11 -5.16
CA LEU A 101 1.96 -3.79 -5.69
C LEU A 101 0.76 -3.23 -4.91
N ALA A 102 1.05 -2.36 -3.95
CA ALA A 102 0.04 -1.82 -3.04
C ALA A 102 -0.51 -0.48 -3.55
N GLU A 103 -1.83 -0.42 -3.78
CA GLU A 103 -2.60 0.77 -4.13
C GLU A 103 -1.93 1.67 -5.19
N PRO A 104 -1.64 1.13 -6.40
CA PRO A 104 -1.06 1.94 -7.46
C PRO A 104 -2.04 3.02 -7.91
N ASP A 105 -1.51 4.22 -8.19
CA ASP A 105 -2.31 5.33 -8.72
C ASP A 105 -2.69 5.06 -10.18
N GLY A 106 -3.99 5.08 -10.50
CA GLY A 106 -4.51 4.86 -11.85
C GLY A 106 -3.94 5.82 -12.91
N SER A 107 -3.49 7.01 -12.51
CA SER A 107 -2.89 8.00 -13.41
C SER A 107 -1.38 7.85 -13.61
N GLU A 108 -0.69 7.22 -12.65
CA GLU A 108 0.77 7.01 -12.67
C GLU A 108 1.17 5.53 -12.86
N ILE A 109 0.20 4.66 -13.12
CA ILE A 109 0.47 3.27 -13.47
C ILE A 109 1.34 3.24 -14.73
N SER A 110 2.61 2.91 -14.54
CA SER A 110 3.53 2.64 -15.63
C SER A 110 3.34 1.22 -16.13
N GLU A 111 3.42 1.05 -17.45
CA GLU A 111 3.49 -0.27 -18.10
C GLU A 111 4.64 -1.12 -17.54
N GLU A 112 5.71 -0.50 -17.03
CA GLU A 112 6.80 -1.19 -16.35
C GLU A 112 6.35 -1.82 -15.03
N MET A 113 5.71 -1.08 -14.12
CA MET A 113 5.25 -1.63 -12.82
C MET A 113 4.21 -2.74 -12.99
N VAL A 114 3.32 -2.58 -13.96
CA VAL A 114 2.31 -3.58 -14.27
C VAL A 114 2.91 -4.77 -15.01
N GLY A 115 3.86 -4.52 -15.91
CA GLY A 115 4.66 -5.55 -16.56
C GLY A 115 5.42 -6.41 -15.54
N ASP A 116 6.03 -5.79 -14.53
CA ASP A 116 6.71 -6.46 -13.42
C ASP A 116 5.76 -7.38 -12.66
N LEU A 117 4.57 -6.89 -12.29
CA LEU A 117 3.54 -7.70 -11.64
C LEU A 117 3.06 -8.86 -12.52
N ARG A 118 2.89 -8.61 -13.82
CA ARG A 118 2.46 -9.62 -14.80
C ARG A 118 3.54 -10.67 -15.05
N ASN A 119 4.82 -10.34 -14.93
CA ASN A 119 5.91 -11.29 -15.16
C ASN A 119 6.38 -11.99 -13.87
N ALA A 120 6.03 -11.47 -12.70
CA ALA A 120 6.36 -12.08 -11.43
C ALA A 120 5.73 -13.49 -11.29
N PRO A 121 6.49 -14.49 -10.80
CA PRO A 121 5.93 -15.82 -10.50
C PRO A 121 4.81 -15.77 -9.45
N HIS A 122 4.93 -14.86 -8.48
CA HIS A 122 3.96 -14.64 -7.41
C HIS A 122 3.73 -13.13 -7.23
N GLY A 123 2.53 -12.66 -7.53
CA GLY A 123 2.18 -11.23 -7.45
C GLY A 123 0.92 -10.99 -6.63
N LEU A 124 0.92 -10.01 -5.74
CA LEU A 124 -0.25 -9.51 -5.04
C LEU A 124 -0.50 -8.07 -5.46
N LEU A 125 -1.64 -7.83 -6.10
CA LEU A 125 -2.16 -6.49 -6.35
C LEU A 125 -3.11 -6.10 -5.23
N VAL A 126 -2.91 -4.94 -4.61
CA VAL A 126 -3.87 -4.36 -3.67
C VAL A 126 -4.52 -3.17 -4.36
N LEU A 127 -5.85 -3.18 -4.42
CA LEU A 127 -6.59 -2.12 -5.11
C LEU A 127 -6.64 -0.84 -4.27
N PRO A 128 -6.59 0.34 -4.91
CA PRO A 128 -6.75 1.60 -4.20
C PRO A 128 -8.18 1.76 -3.70
N LYS A 129 -8.34 2.41 -2.54
CA LYS A 129 -9.65 2.76 -1.98
C LYS A 129 -9.72 4.21 -1.51
N TRP A 130 -8.66 4.70 -0.90
CA TRP A 130 -8.61 6.02 -0.28
C TRP A 130 -7.50 6.86 -0.89
N ASP A 131 -7.80 8.13 -1.11
CA ASP A 131 -6.84 9.16 -1.42
C ASP A 131 -6.81 10.18 -0.28
N GLY A 132 -5.62 10.69 0.05
CA GLY A 132 -5.41 11.55 1.20
C GLY A 132 -4.71 12.83 0.79
N ARG A 133 -5.40 13.97 0.96
CA ARG A 133 -4.75 15.26 0.80
C ARG A 133 -4.03 15.66 2.10
N ARG A 134 -2.78 16.12 1.97
CA ARG A 134 -1.97 16.60 3.09
C ARG A 134 -2.56 17.86 3.73
N ASP A 135 -2.57 17.89 5.07
CA ASP A 135 -2.87 19.11 5.83
C ASP A 135 -1.66 20.06 5.79
N GLY A 136 -1.87 21.27 5.27
CA GLY A 136 -0.83 22.30 5.14
C GLY A 136 -0.31 22.85 6.47
N ALA A 137 -1.09 22.74 7.55
CA ALA A 137 -0.71 23.16 8.90
C ALA A 137 -0.09 22.01 9.73
N LYS A 138 -0.42 20.75 9.41
CA LYS A 138 0.13 19.56 10.07
C LYS A 138 0.70 18.58 9.04
N PRO A 139 1.99 18.71 8.69
CA PRO A 139 2.59 17.99 7.57
C PRO A 139 2.69 16.46 7.69
N ARG A 140 2.23 15.87 8.80
CA ARG A 140 2.17 14.41 9.06
C ARG A 140 0.74 13.85 9.11
N TRP A 141 -0.27 14.71 8.96
CA TRP A 141 -1.68 14.34 9.10
C TRP A 141 -2.37 14.42 7.73
N VAL A 142 -3.34 13.52 7.53
CA VAL A 142 -4.25 13.57 6.38
C VAL A 142 -5.37 14.55 6.73
N GLU A 143 -5.53 15.61 5.95
CA GLU A 143 -6.56 16.63 6.16
C GLU A 143 -7.95 16.04 5.87
N THR A 144 -8.04 15.19 4.85
CA THR A 144 -9.28 14.57 4.40
C THR A 144 -8.95 13.26 3.69
N MET A 145 -9.66 12.19 4.04
CA MET A 145 -9.68 10.95 3.26
C MET A 145 -10.83 11.04 2.27
N ASN A 146 -10.50 11.08 0.99
CA ASN A 146 -11.47 11.01 -0.08
C ASN A 146 -11.49 9.60 -0.63
N MET A 147 -12.67 9.13 -0.98
CA MET A 147 -12.80 7.85 -1.61
C MET A 147 -12.36 7.95 -3.07
N VAL A 148 -11.46 7.05 -3.49
CA VAL A 148 -10.98 6.99 -4.87
C VAL A 148 -12.16 6.66 -5.79
N PRO A 149 -12.34 7.30 -6.95
CA PRO A 149 -13.41 6.94 -7.88
C PRO A 149 -13.30 5.48 -8.37
N GLU A 150 -14.41 4.80 -8.62
CA GLU A 150 -14.40 3.41 -9.09
C GLU A 150 -13.69 3.28 -10.46
N GLU A 151 -13.75 4.34 -11.28
CA GLU A 151 -13.08 4.41 -12.58
C GLU A 151 -11.55 4.30 -12.48
N THR A 152 -10.96 4.84 -11.40
CA THR A 152 -9.53 4.72 -11.13
C THR A 152 -9.17 3.28 -10.76
N VAL A 153 -10.03 2.61 -9.99
CA VAL A 153 -9.86 1.18 -9.66
C VAL A 153 -9.98 0.30 -10.91
N ASP A 154 -10.93 0.63 -11.79
CA ASP A 154 -11.10 -0.06 -13.07
C ASP A 154 -9.88 0.10 -13.97
N ALA A 155 -9.25 1.28 -14.02
CA ALA A 155 -8.02 1.51 -14.76
C ALA A 155 -6.87 0.61 -14.26
N VAL A 156 -6.74 0.46 -12.92
CA VAL A 156 -5.76 -0.43 -12.29
C VAL A 156 -6.00 -1.90 -12.68
N LEU A 157 -7.26 -2.35 -12.61
CA LEU A 157 -7.65 -3.71 -12.96
C LEU A 157 -7.42 -4.01 -14.45
N GLN A 158 -7.76 -3.06 -15.33
CA GLN A 158 -7.52 -3.16 -16.77
C GLN A 158 -6.03 -3.26 -17.10
N ALA A 159 -5.20 -2.40 -16.50
CA ALA A 159 -3.75 -2.45 -16.68
C ALA A 159 -3.21 -3.83 -16.24
N ALA A 160 -3.65 -4.34 -15.09
CA ALA A 160 -3.28 -5.66 -14.58
C ALA A 160 -3.85 -6.84 -15.41
N GLN A 161 -4.63 -6.59 -16.46
CA GLN A 161 -5.33 -7.58 -17.30
C GLN A 161 -6.30 -8.46 -16.49
N MET A 162 -6.92 -7.86 -15.47
CA MET A 162 -7.88 -8.50 -14.59
C MET A 162 -9.29 -8.01 -14.94
N ASN A 163 -10.10 -8.90 -15.50
CA ASN A 163 -11.49 -8.60 -15.82
C ASN A 163 -12.34 -8.73 -14.56
N ALA A 164 -12.38 -7.68 -13.76
CA ALA A 164 -13.12 -7.61 -12.51
C ALA A 164 -13.82 -6.25 -12.33
N VAL A 165 -14.91 -6.23 -11.57
CA VAL A 165 -15.64 -5.03 -11.16
C VAL A 165 -15.72 -5.01 -9.64
N VAL A 166 -15.39 -3.85 -9.06
CA VAL A 166 -15.50 -3.61 -7.62
C VAL A 166 -16.86 -3.01 -7.27
N LYS A 167 -17.28 -3.24 -6.03
CA LYS A 167 -18.41 -2.56 -5.41
C LYS A 167 -18.07 -2.25 -3.97
N ARG A 168 -18.48 -1.07 -3.54
CA ARG A 168 -18.38 -0.66 -2.14
C ARG A 168 -19.68 -0.90 -1.41
N MET A 169 -19.57 -1.37 -0.18
CA MET A 169 -20.71 -1.60 0.70
C MET A 169 -20.61 -0.60 1.84
N GLU A 170 -21.72 0.01 2.23
CA GLU A 170 -21.74 0.93 3.37
C GLU A 170 -21.86 0.16 4.70
N GLY A 171 -21.09 0.59 5.70
CA GLY A 171 -21.13 0.09 7.07
C GLY A 171 -19.93 -0.78 7.46
N THR A 172 -19.91 -1.18 8.74
CA THR A 172 -18.87 -2.03 9.31
C THR A 172 -19.28 -3.49 9.29
N PHE A 173 -18.40 -4.34 8.79
CA PHE A 173 -18.65 -5.77 8.64
C PHE A 173 -17.49 -6.59 9.18
N THR A 174 -17.84 -7.74 9.74
CA THR A 174 -16.87 -8.72 10.25
C THR A 174 -16.98 -10.04 9.50
N LEU A 175 -15.84 -10.72 9.35
CA LEU A 175 -15.75 -12.06 8.78
C LEU A 175 -14.73 -12.88 9.56
N ASP A 176 -15.18 -13.99 10.15
CA ASP A 176 -14.28 -14.97 10.74
C ASP A 176 -13.54 -15.74 9.63
N VAL A 177 -12.21 -15.73 9.69
CA VAL A 177 -11.34 -16.50 8.78
C VAL A 177 -10.40 -17.40 9.60
N PRO A 178 -10.92 -18.47 10.25
CA PRO A 178 -10.10 -19.33 11.12
C PRO A 178 -8.88 -19.94 10.43
N LYS A 179 -8.95 -20.13 9.11
CA LYS A 179 -7.84 -20.60 8.26
C LYS A 179 -6.64 -19.64 8.23
N LEU A 180 -6.90 -18.35 8.44
CA LEU A 180 -5.92 -17.28 8.54
C LEU A 180 -5.74 -16.81 10.00
N GLY A 181 -6.25 -17.59 10.96
CA GLY A 181 -5.98 -17.40 12.39
C GLY A 181 -6.74 -16.26 13.08
N GLY A 182 -7.69 -15.60 12.43
CA GLY A 182 -8.36 -14.44 13.03
C GLY A 182 -9.70 -14.05 12.40
N ARG A 183 -10.21 -12.91 12.83
CA ARG A 183 -11.41 -12.25 12.31
C ARG A 183 -11.03 -10.94 11.61
N ILE A 184 -11.53 -10.80 10.38
CA ILE A 184 -11.43 -9.57 9.60
C ILE A 184 -12.53 -8.61 10.05
N GLU A 185 -12.20 -7.34 10.21
CA GLU A 185 -13.14 -6.24 10.43
C GLU A 185 -12.85 -5.09 9.46
N LEU A 186 -13.83 -4.73 8.62
CA LEU A 186 -13.68 -3.70 7.59
C LEU A 186 -14.86 -2.73 7.66
N THR A 187 -14.55 -1.44 7.49
CA THR A 187 -15.55 -0.37 7.36
C THR A 187 -15.61 0.08 5.91
N ASP A 188 -16.84 0.27 5.43
CA ASP A 188 -17.17 0.60 4.05
C ASP A 188 -16.45 -0.30 3.01
N PRO A 189 -16.55 -1.64 3.11
CA PRO A 189 -15.65 -2.53 2.40
C PRO A 189 -15.81 -2.51 0.89
N GLN A 190 -14.67 -2.54 0.19
CA GLN A 190 -14.55 -2.70 -1.26
C GLN A 190 -14.38 -4.18 -1.60
N VAL A 191 -15.34 -4.77 -2.32
CA VAL A 191 -15.32 -6.19 -2.73
C VAL A 191 -15.46 -6.32 -4.25
N ILE A 192 -14.86 -7.35 -4.83
CA ILE A 192 -15.04 -7.68 -6.24
C ILE A 192 -16.34 -8.48 -6.41
N ILE A 193 -17.24 -8.05 -7.29
CA ILE A 193 -18.58 -8.64 -7.47
C ILE A 193 -18.80 -9.35 -8.81
N ASP A 194 -18.07 -8.95 -9.85
CA ASP A 194 -18.06 -9.63 -11.14
C ASP A 194 -16.61 -9.84 -11.53
N ALA A 195 -16.18 -11.09 -11.68
CA ALA A 195 -14.83 -11.39 -12.06
C ALA A 195 -14.77 -12.62 -12.96
N ARG A 196 -14.13 -12.46 -14.12
CA ARG A 196 -13.89 -13.56 -15.05
C ARG A 196 -12.46 -14.08 -14.88
N GLY A 197 -12.33 -15.35 -14.53
CA GLY A 197 -11.03 -15.99 -14.32
C GLY A 197 -10.37 -15.66 -12.97
N LEU A 198 -11.14 -15.14 -12.01
CA LEU A 198 -10.71 -14.93 -10.63
C LEU A 198 -11.41 -15.94 -9.73
N THR A 199 -10.63 -16.77 -9.05
CA THR A 199 -11.11 -17.77 -8.09
C THR A 199 -11.09 -17.16 -6.68
N PRO A 200 -12.20 -17.19 -5.92
CA PRO A 200 -12.21 -16.61 -4.58
C PRO A 200 -11.37 -17.42 -3.59
N VAL A 201 -10.37 -16.77 -2.98
CA VAL A 201 -9.61 -17.29 -1.84
C VAL A 201 -10.30 -16.90 -0.53
N VAL A 202 -10.73 -15.64 -0.44
CA VAL A 202 -11.55 -15.12 0.67
C VAL A 202 -12.78 -14.46 0.08
N ALA A 203 -13.95 -15.05 0.31
CA ALA A 203 -15.23 -14.46 -0.04
C ALA A 203 -15.76 -13.61 1.11
N PHE A 204 -16.36 -12.45 0.80
CA PHE A 204 -16.87 -11.50 1.79
C PHE A 204 -18.19 -10.91 1.31
N LYS A 205 -19.26 -11.13 2.09
CA LYS A 205 -20.63 -10.61 1.83
C LYS A 205 -21.14 -10.78 0.38
N GLY A 206 -20.82 -11.91 -0.25
CA GLY A 206 -21.27 -12.22 -1.61
C GLY A 206 -20.35 -11.69 -2.72
N GLY A 207 -19.29 -10.97 -2.37
CA GLY A 207 -18.17 -10.65 -3.25
C GLY A 207 -16.88 -11.38 -2.88
N ILE A 208 -15.79 -10.99 -3.52
CA ILE A 208 -14.44 -11.53 -3.33
C ILE A 208 -13.59 -10.45 -2.68
N LEU A 209 -13.05 -10.75 -1.49
CA LEU A 209 -12.06 -9.90 -0.81
C LEU A 209 -10.64 -10.21 -1.29
N ILE A 210 -10.35 -11.51 -1.45
CA ILE A 210 -9.09 -11.97 -2.03
C ILE A 210 -9.40 -12.94 -3.15
N GLY A 211 -8.98 -12.59 -4.36
CA GLY A 211 -9.12 -13.42 -5.55
C GLY A 211 -7.78 -13.91 -6.06
N GLU A 212 -7.76 -15.11 -6.62
CA GLU A 212 -6.60 -15.73 -7.26
C GLU A 212 -6.83 -15.87 -8.76
N THR A 213 -5.82 -15.56 -9.57
CA THR A 213 -5.84 -15.80 -11.02
C THR A 213 -4.50 -16.32 -11.52
N SER A 214 -4.54 -17.11 -12.58
CA SER A 214 -3.34 -17.63 -13.26
C SER A 214 -3.19 -16.91 -14.60
N LEU A 215 -2.07 -16.20 -14.80
CA LEU A 215 -1.79 -15.41 -16.01
C LEU A 215 -0.42 -15.77 -16.60
N GLY A 216 -0.37 -16.59 -17.65
CA GLY A 216 0.92 -17.16 -18.10
C GLY A 216 1.45 -18.17 -17.07
N SER A 217 2.72 -18.03 -16.62
CA SER A 217 3.40 -19.06 -15.80
C SER A 217 3.37 -18.83 -14.28
N GLY A 218 2.75 -17.76 -13.80
CA GLY A 218 2.71 -17.40 -12.37
C GLY A 218 1.30 -17.42 -11.76
N THR A 219 1.25 -17.21 -10.45
CA THR A 219 -0.01 -17.01 -9.71
C THR A 219 -0.10 -15.57 -9.25
N ARG A 220 -1.26 -14.94 -9.43
CA ARG A 220 -1.53 -13.60 -8.93
C ARG A 220 -2.73 -13.60 -8.03
N TRP A 221 -2.68 -12.69 -7.07
CA TRP A 221 -3.75 -12.40 -6.15
C TRP A 221 -4.14 -10.95 -6.23
N VAL A 222 -5.42 -10.69 -5.96
CA VAL A 222 -5.97 -9.35 -5.84
C VAL A 222 -6.60 -9.23 -4.47
N LEU A 223 -6.15 -8.26 -3.68
CA LEU A 223 -6.81 -7.81 -2.47
C LEU A 223 -7.69 -6.61 -2.83
N SER A 224 -9.00 -6.77 -2.70
CA SER A 224 -9.96 -5.75 -3.13
C SER A 224 -10.07 -4.57 -2.18
N ASP A 225 -9.86 -4.78 -0.88
CA ASP A 225 -9.89 -3.74 0.15
C ASP A 225 -8.53 -3.59 0.82
N PRO A 226 -7.86 -2.43 0.68
CA PRO A 226 -6.56 -2.17 1.28
C PRO A 226 -6.64 -1.99 2.80
N ASP A 227 -7.81 -1.71 3.39
CA ASP A 227 -7.91 -1.41 4.82
C ASP A 227 -7.50 -2.59 5.71
N LEU A 228 -7.50 -3.81 5.16
CA LEU A 228 -6.93 -4.98 5.83
C LEU A 228 -5.43 -4.83 6.15
N ILE A 229 -4.70 -4.06 5.33
CA ILE A 229 -3.26 -3.86 5.43
C ILE A 229 -2.85 -2.40 5.71
N SER A 230 -3.76 -1.45 5.55
CA SER A 230 -3.56 -0.02 5.83
C SER A 230 -3.36 0.23 7.32
N ASN A 231 -2.55 1.25 7.65
CA ASN A 231 -2.24 1.62 9.04
C ASN A 231 -3.49 1.91 9.89
N HIS A 232 -4.58 2.42 9.30
CA HIS A 232 -5.82 2.73 10.02
C HIS A 232 -6.76 1.53 10.21
N GLY A 233 -6.62 0.48 9.40
CA GLY A 233 -7.46 -0.71 9.48
C GLY A 233 -6.76 -1.92 10.09
N ILE A 234 -5.42 -1.91 10.16
CA ILE A 234 -4.63 -3.04 10.68
C ILE A 234 -4.88 -3.34 12.17
N ASP A 235 -5.34 -2.36 12.95
CA ASP A 235 -5.67 -2.49 14.37
C ASP A 235 -7.13 -2.90 14.65
N GLN A 236 -7.95 -3.03 13.59
CA GLN A 236 -9.35 -3.45 13.71
C GLN A 236 -9.43 -4.99 13.77
N GLY A 237 -10.14 -5.51 14.77
CA GLY A 237 -10.27 -6.96 14.97
C GLY A 237 -8.92 -7.67 15.04
N ASP A 238 -8.75 -8.71 14.20
CA ASP A 238 -7.49 -9.44 14.04
C ASP A 238 -6.84 -9.16 12.67
N ASN A 239 -7.11 -8.00 12.06
CA ASN A 239 -6.66 -7.67 10.70
C ASN A 239 -5.14 -7.84 10.53
N ALA A 240 -4.32 -7.41 11.49
CA ALA A 240 -2.88 -7.63 11.49
C ALA A 240 -2.48 -9.12 11.37
N VAL A 241 -3.14 -9.99 12.12
CA VAL A 241 -2.87 -11.44 12.13
C VAL A 241 -3.24 -12.04 10.77
N VAL A 242 -4.39 -11.63 10.24
CA VAL A 242 -4.87 -12.10 8.94
C VAL A 242 -3.99 -11.60 7.81
N ALA A 243 -3.59 -10.33 7.82
CA ALA A 243 -2.69 -9.72 6.83
C ALA A 243 -1.35 -10.46 6.75
N VAL A 244 -0.71 -10.72 7.90
CA VAL A 244 0.53 -11.50 7.96
C VAL A 244 0.31 -12.91 7.42
N SER A 245 -0.78 -13.57 7.85
CA SER A 245 -1.10 -14.94 7.43
C SER A 245 -1.33 -15.05 5.92
N ILE A 246 -1.93 -14.03 5.30
CA ILE A 246 -2.07 -13.93 3.84
C ILE A 246 -0.69 -13.84 3.19
N ILE A 247 0.14 -12.87 3.60
CA ILE A 247 1.48 -12.68 3.01
C ILE A 247 2.30 -13.97 3.12
N GLU A 248 2.26 -14.66 4.26
CA GLU A 248 2.94 -15.95 4.41
C GLU A 248 2.37 -17.05 3.51
N ALA A 249 1.04 -17.13 3.37
CA ALA A 249 0.39 -18.13 2.54
C ALA A 249 0.64 -17.93 1.03
N LEU A 250 0.82 -16.67 0.59
CA LEU A 250 1.02 -16.33 -0.82
C LEU A 250 2.48 -16.46 -1.28
N ARG A 251 3.44 -16.60 -0.35
CA ARG A 251 4.85 -16.76 -0.69
C ARG A 251 5.14 -18.18 -1.21
N PRO A 252 5.98 -18.34 -2.25
CA PRO A 252 6.46 -19.65 -2.70
C PRO A 252 7.14 -20.43 -1.57
N ALA A 253 6.99 -21.75 -1.58
CA ALA A 253 7.25 -22.63 -0.44
C ALA A 253 8.70 -22.62 0.07
N GLY A 254 8.94 -21.72 1.04
CA GLY A 254 9.51 -22.01 2.36
C GLY A 254 8.57 -21.61 3.51
N ALA A 255 7.35 -21.16 3.19
CA ALA A 255 6.26 -20.87 4.12
C ALA A 255 5.14 -21.93 3.91
N ARG A 256 4.58 -22.43 5.00
CA ARG A 256 3.81 -23.69 5.04
C ARG A 256 2.57 -23.63 4.15
N SER A 257 2.51 -24.54 3.19
CA SER A 257 1.43 -24.75 2.23
C SER A 257 0.02 -24.68 2.85
N PHE A 258 -0.78 -23.69 2.45
CA PHE A 258 -2.23 -23.76 2.55
C PHE A 258 -2.79 -24.37 1.26
N SER A 259 -2.76 -25.70 1.18
CA SER A 259 -3.40 -26.44 0.09
C SER A 259 -4.90 -26.56 0.36
N THR A 260 -5.73 -25.90 -0.45
CA THR A 260 -7.16 -26.20 -0.51
C THR A 260 -7.36 -27.59 -1.14
N LYS A 261 -7.36 -28.63 -0.30
CA LYS A 261 -7.95 -29.93 -0.64
C LYS A 261 -9.10 -30.23 0.30
N ARG A 262 -10.25 -30.38 -0.31
CA ARG A 262 -11.53 -30.79 0.28
C ARG A 262 -11.40 -32.24 0.78
N SER A 263 -11.16 -32.47 2.07
CA SER A 263 -11.61 -33.68 2.78
C SER A 263 -11.30 -33.59 4.27
N THR A 264 -12.37 -33.60 5.07
CA THR A 264 -12.49 -34.18 6.41
C THR A 264 -11.36 -33.97 7.41
N GLY A 265 -11.65 -33.05 8.35
CA GLY A 265 -11.21 -33.11 9.74
C GLY A 265 -9.76 -32.67 9.98
N TRP A 266 -9.55 -31.79 10.94
CA TRP A 266 -8.70 -32.05 12.11
C TRP A 266 -8.88 -30.93 13.14
N SER A 267 -8.71 -31.32 14.40
CA SER A 267 -9.10 -30.61 15.61
C SER A 267 -8.17 -29.45 15.97
N CYS A 268 -8.79 -28.38 16.47
CA CYS A 268 -8.17 -27.15 16.94
C CYS A 268 -7.37 -27.35 18.24
N GLY A 269 -6.07 -27.04 18.20
CA GLY A 269 -5.24 -26.79 19.38
C GLY A 269 -5.33 -25.32 19.76
N ARG A 270 -5.98 -25.02 20.90
CA ARG A 270 -6.16 -23.67 21.46
C ARG A 270 -4.82 -23.00 21.77
N ILE A 271 -4.55 -21.85 21.16
CA ILE A 271 -3.69 -20.80 21.75
C ILE A 271 -4.64 -19.71 22.22
N CYS A 272 -4.76 -19.56 23.54
CA CYS A 272 -5.51 -18.48 24.17
C CYS A 272 -4.61 -17.25 24.29
N CYS A 273 -4.95 -16.16 23.60
CA CYS A 273 -4.49 -14.83 23.96
C CYS A 273 -5.54 -14.19 24.89
N ALA A 274 -5.17 -13.95 26.14
CA ALA A 274 -5.95 -13.15 27.09
C ALA A 274 -5.05 -12.03 27.64
N PRO A 275 -5.57 -10.81 27.87
CA PRO A 275 -4.80 -9.67 28.36
C PRO A 275 -4.40 -9.83 29.85
N PRO A 276 -3.29 -9.23 30.31
CA PRO A 276 -2.76 -9.46 31.65
C PRO A 276 -3.42 -8.52 32.67
N SER A 277 -4.56 -8.90 33.26
CA SER A 277 -5.02 -8.25 34.51
C SER A 277 -5.98 -9.05 35.40
N SER A 278 -6.23 -10.34 35.16
CA SER A 278 -7.17 -11.10 36.00
C SER A 278 -6.79 -12.57 36.25
N CYS A 279 -5.58 -12.81 36.75
CA CYS A 279 -5.26 -14.08 37.43
C CYS A 279 -5.41 -13.93 38.94
N ARG A 280 -6.64 -14.08 39.44
CA ARG A 280 -6.87 -14.51 40.83
C ARG A 280 -8.13 -15.37 40.92
N SER A 281 -7.93 -16.59 41.42
CA SER A 281 -8.91 -17.61 41.85
C SER A 281 -9.94 -18.13 40.85
N ALA A 282 -9.72 -19.34 40.33
CA ALA A 282 -10.78 -20.36 40.25
C ALA A 282 -10.15 -21.74 39.99
N SER A 283 -9.78 -22.42 41.07
CA SER A 283 -9.61 -23.86 41.11
C SER A 283 -10.97 -24.54 40.97
N SER A 284 -11.21 -25.32 39.91
CA SER A 284 -11.82 -26.66 39.98
C SER A 284 -12.33 -27.13 38.60
N ARG A 285 -12.11 -28.44 38.36
CA ARG A 285 -12.74 -29.32 37.35
C ARG A 285 -12.10 -29.38 35.95
N CYS A 286 -11.11 -30.25 35.82
CA CYS A 286 -11.02 -31.16 34.68
C CYS A 286 -10.76 -32.59 35.20
N ARG A 287 -11.77 -33.46 35.11
CA ARG A 287 -11.62 -34.92 35.20
C ARG A 287 -11.53 -35.46 33.75
N PRO A 288 -10.65 -36.43 33.45
CA PRO A 288 -10.62 -37.06 32.14
C PRO A 288 -11.82 -38.02 31.93
N PRO A 289 -12.25 -38.26 30.68
CA PRO A 289 -13.35 -39.15 30.36
C PRO A 289 -12.91 -40.63 30.42
N SER A 290 -13.73 -41.45 31.07
CA SER A 290 -13.61 -42.91 31.10
C SER A 290 -13.99 -43.53 29.74
N PRO A 291 -13.30 -44.58 29.25
CA PRO A 291 -13.66 -45.23 28.01
C PRO A 291 -14.89 -46.13 28.15
N SER A 292 -15.72 -46.09 27.11
CA SER A 292 -16.94 -46.86 26.89
C SER A 292 -16.70 -48.37 26.81
N ARG A 293 -17.62 -49.15 27.39
CA ARG A 293 -17.90 -50.54 27.02
C ARG A 293 -19.39 -50.71 26.79
N SER A 294 -19.72 -51.29 25.65
CA SER A 294 -21.01 -51.90 25.31
C SER A 294 -20.71 -53.07 24.36
N PRO A 295 -21.66 -54.00 24.12
CA PRO A 295 -22.51 -54.72 25.07
C PRO A 295 -22.30 -56.26 24.98
N SER A 296 -22.95 -56.98 25.87
CA SER A 296 -23.06 -58.46 25.97
C SER A 296 -23.54 -59.12 24.66
N PRO A 297 -23.22 -60.42 24.42
CA PRO A 297 -24.30 -61.42 24.58
C PRO A 297 -23.90 -62.82 25.11
N ALA A 298 -24.85 -63.40 25.84
CA ALA A 298 -25.31 -64.81 25.88
C ALA A 298 -24.45 -65.98 26.41
N ALA A 299 -25.20 -66.96 26.98
CA ALA A 299 -24.88 -68.31 27.45
C ALA A 299 -24.42 -68.40 28.92
N GLY A 300 -24.98 -69.23 29.81
CA GLY A 300 -26.01 -70.26 29.77
C GLY A 300 -25.98 -70.99 31.14
N ALA A 301 -27.07 -71.69 31.47
CA ALA A 301 -27.22 -72.76 32.49
C ALA A 301 -26.36 -72.73 33.77
#